data_AF-A0A938TCE7-F1
#
_entry.id   AF-A0A938TCE7-F1
#
_cell.length_a   1.000
_cell.length_b   1.000
_cell.length_c   1.000
_cell.angle_alpha   90.00
_cell.angle_beta   90.00
_cell.angle_gamma   90.00
#
_symmetry.space_group_name_H-M   'P 1'
#
loop_
_entity.id
_entity.type
_entity.pdbx_description
1 polymer ?
#
loop_
_entity_poly.entity_id
_entity_poly.type
_entity_poly.pdbx_seq_one_letter_code
_entity_poly.pdbx_strand_id
1 'polypeptide(L)'
;MKSTVKILLFAIFVFSLYQCTSKDTGSGDAATSTAKDENIREYNIDIQKEQTKNRFPCDTISLQEYIIENYERGTYLVKFDRTYTYNVPKYAVVYFRDGSENYVLSVIAKSKPGERNIETKNIIGFESSFINLDSTKLGTAFFWLTLFECKEGEFNRLWESEVPIHGGFNSMTIKTWQHKNTKYVELNYEDGIISGHRNYNFFLIDGWKKPPHLLETYVGIVHKRTLHNVNNDKFPDYWEYRFNEDSLRIRVRDSIPFYWNEKKQLYVTNVNSRWWRKY
;
A
#
# COMPACT_ATOMS: atom_id res chain seq x y z
N MET A 1 26.63 27.99 -53.72
CA MET A 1 25.60 27.21 -52.99
C MET A 1 26.13 26.04 -52.13
N LYS A 2 27.23 25.35 -52.48
CA LYS A 2 27.72 24.21 -51.67
C LYS A 2 28.48 24.56 -50.38
N SER A 3 29.02 25.78 -50.25
CA SER A 3 29.78 26.20 -49.05
C SER A 3 28.89 26.69 -47.91
N THR A 4 27.82 27.42 -48.23
CA THR A 4 26.85 27.95 -47.26
C THR A 4 26.04 26.86 -46.55
N VAL A 5 25.73 25.75 -47.24
CA VAL A 5 25.04 24.60 -46.64
C VAL A 5 25.92 23.87 -45.62
N LYS A 6 27.24 23.80 -45.85
CA LYS A 6 28.19 23.19 -44.91
C LYS A 6 28.37 24.01 -43.63
N ILE A 7 28.35 25.33 -43.74
CA ILE A 7 28.44 26.23 -42.58
C ILE A 7 27.15 26.17 -41.75
N LEU A 8 25.98 26.08 -42.40
CA LEU A 8 24.69 25.93 -41.72
C LEU A 8 24.59 24.58 -40.99
N LEU A 9 25.04 23.48 -41.62
CA LEU A 9 25.07 22.15 -40.98
C LEU A 9 26.06 22.10 -39.80
N PHE A 10 27.20 22.77 -39.90
CA PHE A 10 28.16 22.85 -38.80
C PHE A 10 27.62 23.70 -37.63
N ALA A 11 26.90 24.79 -37.91
CA ALA A 11 26.26 25.61 -36.89
C ALA A 11 25.13 24.86 -36.16
N ILE A 12 24.33 24.06 -36.87
CA ILE A 12 23.29 23.20 -36.27
C ILE A 12 23.93 22.10 -35.41
N PHE A 13 25.05 21.52 -35.85
CA PHE A 13 25.78 20.50 -35.09
C PHE A 13 26.40 21.06 -33.79
N VAL A 14 26.93 22.29 -33.83
CA VAL A 14 27.46 22.99 -32.65
C VAL A 14 26.34 23.41 -31.70
N PHE A 15 25.17 23.82 -32.20
CA PHE A 15 24.00 24.09 -31.36
C PHE A 15 23.41 22.82 -30.70
N SER A 16 23.46 21.66 -31.37
CA SER A 16 23.07 20.39 -30.75
C SER A 16 24.04 19.91 -29.67
N LEU A 17 25.31 20.32 -29.72
CA LEU A 17 26.29 20.02 -28.66
C LEU A 17 26.13 20.94 -27.44
N TYR A 18 25.62 22.17 -27.62
CA TYR A 18 25.37 23.11 -26.53
C TYR A 18 24.04 22.90 -25.77
N GLN A 19 23.07 22.14 -26.33
CA GLN A 19 21.87 21.74 -25.58
C GLN A 19 22.05 20.48 -24.71
N CYS A 20 23.22 19.82 -24.78
CA CYS A 20 23.58 18.70 -23.91
C CYS A 20 24.57 19.10 -22.79
N THR A 21 24.57 20.36 -22.36
CA THR A 21 25.11 20.68 -21.02
C THR A 21 24.06 20.30 -19.99
N SER A 22 24.11 19.04 -19.58
CA SER A 22 23.43 18.53 -18.40
C SER A 22 23.67 19.47 -17.23
N LYS A 23 22.59 20.09 -16.73
CA LYS A 23 22.57 20.66 -15.39
C LYS A 23 23.09 19.58 -14.43
N ASP A 24 24.10 19.94 -13.65
CA ASP A 24 24.66 19.15 -12.56
C ASP A 24 23.54 18.48 -11.74
N THR A 25 23.27 17.21 -12.02
CA THR A 25 22.54 16.34 -11.10
C THR A 25 23.59 15.75 -10.19
N GLY A 26 23.72 16.30 -8.98
CA GLY A 26 24.70 15.87 -7.99
C GLY A 26 24.90 14.35 -7.92
N SER A 27 26.18 13.99 -7.75
CA SER A 27 26.66 12.65 -7.41
C SER A 27 25.79 12.03 -6.31
N GLY A 28 25.09 10.95 -6.64
CA GLY A 28 24.17 10.22 -5.74
C GLY A 28 23.04 9.53 -6.51
N ASP A 29 22.78 8.27 -6.22
CA ASP A 29 21.61 7.52 -6.73
C ASP A 29 20.34 8.05 -6.03
N ALA A 30 19.20 8.13 -6.72
CA ALA A 30 17.93 8.60 -6.15
C ALA A 30 17.54 7.78 -4.91
N ALA A 31 17.89 6.50 -4.92
CA ALA A 31 17.58 5.62 -3.83
C ALA A 31 18.46 5.84 -2.57
N THR A 32 19.60 6.52 -2.67
CA THR A 32 20.41 6.93 -1.50
C THR A 32 20.39 8.44 -1.24
N SER A 33 19.71 9.21 -2.08
CA SER A 33 19.55 10.66 -1.95
C SER A 33 18.08 11.05 -2.00
N THR A 34 17.49 11.28 -0.82
CA THR A 34 16.05 11.56 -0.70
C THR A 34 15.62 12.86 -1.36
N ALA A 35 16.49 13.89 -1.37
CA ALA A 35 16.22 15.13 -2.09
C ALA A 35 16.19 14.91 -3.62
N LYS A 36 17.04 14.02 -4.15
CA LYS A 36 17.05 13.69 -5.58
C LYS A 36 15.81 12.89 -5.97
N ASP A 37 15.39 11.94 -5.14
CA ASP A 37 14.15 11.18 -5.32
C ASP A 37 12.92 12.10 -5.35
N GLU A 38 12.82 13.02 -4.40
CA GLU A 38 11.75 14.01 -4.31
C GLU A 38 11.67 14.89 -5.57
N ASN A 39 12.78 15.46 -6.03
CA ASN A 39 12.83 16.26 -7.26
C ASN A 39 12.36 15.48 -8.50
N ILE A 40 12.72 14.20 -8.60
CA ILE A 40 12.27 13.33 -9.70
C ILE A 40 10.75 13.13 -9.62
N ARG A 41 10.20 12.99 -8.42
CA ARG A 41 8.76 12.80 -8.22
C ARG A 41 7.97 14.06 -8.52
N GLU A 42 8.42 15.22 -8.06
CA GLU A 42 7.82 16.52 -8.40
C GLU A 42 7.77 16.72 -9.91
N TYR A 43 8.90 16.48 -10.59
CA TYR A 43 8.96 16.54 -12.05
C TYR A 43 7.96 15.58 -12.72
N ASN A 44 7.87 14.34 -12.26
CA ASN A 44 6.92 13.37 -12.80
C ASN A 44 5.45 13.76 -12.55
N ILE A 45 5.16 14.42 -11.43
CA ILE A 45 3.83 14.95 -11.11
C ILE A 45 3.48 16.07 -12.08
N ASP A 46 4.39 17.00 -12.35
CA ASP A 46 4.15 18.11 -13.27
C ASP A 46 3.86 17.62 -14.69
N ILE A 47 4.60 16.62 -15.17
CA ILE A 47 4.29 15.96 -16.45
C ILE A 47 2.91 15.29 -16.42
N GLN A 48 2.51 14.66 -15.31
CA GLN A 48 1.17 14.06 -15.19
C GLN A 48 0.06 15.12 -15.21
N LYS A 49 0.29 16.31 -14.62
CA LYS A 49 -0.66 17.43 -14.68
C LYS A 49 -0.91 17.85 -16.12
N GLU A 50 0.15 18.02 -16.91
CA GLU A 50 0.04 18.42 -18.32
C GLU A 50 -0.73 17.40 -19.16
N GLN A 51 -0.60 16.11 -18.84
CA GLN A 51 -1.22 15.02 -19.59
C GLN A 51 -2.67 14.73 -19.15
N THR A 52 -3.07 15.16 -17.95
CA THR A 52 -4.37 14.81 -17.36
C THR A 52 -5.45 15.83 -17.72
N LYS A 53 -6.43 15.39 -18.52
CA LYS A 53 -7.51 16.26 -19.00
C LYS A 53 -8.61 16.54 -17.97
N ASN A 54 -8.85 15.61 -17.04
CA ASN A 54 -9.97 15.67 -16.09
C ASN A 54 -9.44 15.68 -14.66
N ARG A 55 -9.19 16.88 -14.13
CA ARG A 55 -8.84 17.10 -12.71
C ARG A 55 -10.11 17.36 -11.91
N PHE A 56 -10.12 16.94 -10.66
CA PHE A 56 -11.17 17.30 -9.70
C PHE A 56 -10.55 17.56 -8.32
N PRO A 57 -11.24 18.28 -7.42
CA PRO A 57 -10.69 18.56 -6.10
C PRO A 57 -10.34 17.26 -5.35
N CYS A 58 -9.18 17.24 -4.69
CA CYS A 58 -8.66 16.06 -4.00
C CYS A 58 -8.48 14.82 -4.91
N ASP A 59 -8.18 15.00 -6.19
CA ASP A 59 -7.83 13.87 -7.07
C ASP A 59 -6.47 13.23 -6.72
N THR A 60 -6.08 12.22 -7.48
CA THR A 60 -4.90 11.40 -7.16
C THR A 60 -3.61 12.20 -7.31
N ILE A 61 -3.57 13.15 -8.25
CA ILE A 61 -2.41 14.00 -8.45
C ILE A 61 -2.27 14.94 -7.25
N SER A 62 -3.37 15.56 -6.83
CA SER A 62 -3.36 16.40 -5.61
C SER A 62 -2.98 15.62 -4.36
N LEU A 63 -3.35 14.33 -4.26
CA LEU A 63 -2.91 13.48 -3.15
C LEU A 63 -1.41 13.22 -3.17
N GLN A 64 -0.80 13.07 -4.35
CA GLN A 64 0.65 12.92 -4.48
C GLN A 64 1.39 14.17 -4.04
N GLU A 65 0.91 15.34 -4.47
CA GLU A 65 1.43 16.65 -4.04
C GLU A 65 1.33 16.80 -2.53
N TYR A 66 0.14 16.55 -1.97
CA TYR A 66 -0.09 16.60 -0.54
C TYR A 66 0.88 15.69 0.24
N ILE A 67 1.15 14.48 -0.27
CA ILE A 67 2.10 13.57 0.36
C ILE A 67 3.53 14.13 0.34
N ILE A 68 3.98 14.72 -0.76
CA ILE A 68 5.32 15.33 -0.85
C ILE A 68 5.43 16.49 0.15
N GLU A 69 4.42 17.34 0.23
CA GLU A 69 4.46 18.56 1.04
C GLU A 69 4.27 18.31 2.54
N ASN A 70 3.52 17.27 2.92
CA ASN A 70 3.06 17.09 4.31
C ASN A 70 3.60 15.83 5.01
N TYR A 71 4.30 14.94 4.30
CA TYR A 71 4.91 13.75 4.89
C TYR A 71 6.44 13.83 4.87
N GLU A 72 7.05 13.02 5.73
CA GLU A 72 8.50 12.86 5.71
C GLU A 72 8.97 12.35 4.35
N ARG A 73 10.14 12.83 3.94
CA ARG A 73 10.79 12.37 2.71
C ARG A 73 10.99 10.85 2.76
N GLY A 74 10.84 10.19 1.60
CA GLY A 74 10.79 8.74 1.54
C GLY A 74 9.39 8.16 1.82
N THR A 75 8.34 8.99 1.75
CA THR A 75 6.93 8.56 1.78
C THR A 75 6.34 8.52 0.38
N TYR A 76 5.67 7.42 0.03
CA TYR A 76 5.20 7.13 -1.32
C TYR A 76 3.73 6.70 -1.33
N LEU A 77 2.98 7.18 -2.32
CA LEU A 77 1.66 6.63 -2.63
C LEU A 77 1.82 5.31 -3.38
N VAL A 78 1.29 4.22 -2.82
CA VAL A 78 1.43 2.87 -3.36
C VAL A 78 0.54 2.70 -4.59
N LYS A 79 0.92 1.79 -5.49
CA LYS A 79 0.13 1.38 -6.65
C LYS A 79 -0.45 -0.01 -6.44
N PHE A 80 -1.60 -0.28 -7.04
CA PHE A 80 -2.09 -1.66 -7.19
C PHE A 80 -1.11 -2.48 -8.02
N ASP A 81 -1.11 -3.79 -7.80
CA ASP A 81 -0.35 -4.70 -8.64
C ASP A 81 -0.90 -4.71 -10.08
N ARG A 82 -0.03 -5.05 -11.04
CA ARG A 82 -0.38 -5.17 -12.45
C ARG A 82 -1.27 -6.38 -12.67
N THR A 83 -2.56 -6.12 -12.84
CA THR A 83 -3.51 -7.16 -13.28
C THR A 83 -3.12 -7.76 -14.64
N TYR A 84 -2.44 -7.02 -15.53
CA TYR A 84 -2.04 -7.48 -16.87
C TYR A 84 -0.66 -6.96 -17.26
N THR A 85 0.08 -7.67 -18.10
CA THR A 85 1.45 -7.30 -18.52
C THR A 85 1.58 -5.87 -19.07
N TYR A 86 0.54 -5.36 -19.72
CA TYR A 86 0.54 -4.07 -20.41
C TYR A 86 -0.27 -2.97 -19.73
N ASN A 87 -0.92 -3.23 -18.58
CA ASN A 87 -1.67 -2.18 -17.91
C ASN A 87 -0.75 -1.24 -17.11
N VAL A 88 -1.06 0.05 -17.13
CA VAL A 88 -0.40 1.02 -16.25
C VAL A 88 -0.95 0.81 -14.84
N PRO A 89 -0.12 0.50 -13.84
CA PRO A 89 -0.60 0.31 -12.47
C PRO A 89 -1.24 1.59 -11.95
N LYS A 90 -2.46 1.47 -11.43
CA LYS A 90 -3.21 2.58 -10.82
C LYS A 90 -2.75 2.76 -9.38
N TYR A 91 -2.84 3.98 -8.86
CA TYR A 91 -2.59 4.23 -7.45
C TYR A 91 -3.62 3.53 -6.58
N ALA A 92 -3.18 3.05 -5.42
CA ALA A 92 -4.00 2.38 -4.42
C ALA A 92 -4.86 3.41 -3.67
N VAL A 93 -5.80 4.01 -4.39
CA VAL A 93 -6.68 5.08 -3.92
C VAL A 93 -8.12 4.72 -4.22
N VAL A 94 -8.98 4.83 -3.21
CA VAL A 94 -10.43 4.61 -3.33
C VAL A 94 -11.15 5.87 -2.87
N TYR A 95 -11.88 6.47 -3.81
CA TYR A 95 -12.79 7.58 -3.57
C TYR A 95 -14.18 7.04 -3.24
N PHE A 96 -14.77 7.51 -2.17
CA PHE A 96 -16.15 7.17 -1.83
C PHE A 96 -16.82 8.30 -1.06
N ARG A 97 -18.14 8.24 -0.99
CA ARG A 97 -18.96 9.21 -0.28
C ARG A 97 -19.79 8.49 0.76
N ASP A 98 -19.86 9.06 1.96
CA ASP A 98 -20.78 8.62 3.00
C ASP A 98 -21.56 9.84 3.51
N GLY A 99 -22.88 9.83 3.29
CA GLY A 99 -23.73 11.00 3.50
C GLY A 99 -23.30 12.22 2.65
N SER A 100 -22.95 13.33 3.31
CA SER A 100 -22.48 14.56 2.66
C SER A 100 -20.96 14.66 2.53
N GLU A 101 -20.21 13.70 3.08
CA GLU A 101 -18.76 13.79 3.21
C GLU A 101 -18.06 12.94 2.14
N ASN A 102 -16.99 13.49 1.57
CA ASN A 102 -16.18 12.81 0.55
C ASN A 102 -14.90 12.31 1.19
N TYR A 103 -14.63 11.03 1.01
CA TYR A 103 -13.50 10.34 1.61
C TYR A 103 -12.56 9.79 0.56
N VAL A 104 -11.28 9.77 0.91
CA VAL A 104 -10.21 9.21 0.11
C VAL A 104 -9.43 8.24 0.99
N LEU A 105 -9.54 6.95 0.69
CA LEU A 105 -8.65 5.93 1.27
C LEU A 105 -7.44 5.79 0.37
N SER A 106 -6.26 5.69 0.98
CA SER A 106 -5.05 5.35 0.26
C SER A 106 -4.14 4.41 1.04
N VAL A 107 -3.31 3.69 0.29
CA VAL A 107 -2.19 2.95 0.86
C VAL A 107 -0.91 3.76 0.66
N ILE A 108 -0.25 4.07 1.77
CA ILE A 108 0.99 4.83 1.81
C ILE A 108 2.10 3.88 2.25
N ALA A 109 3.27 3.97 1.61
CA ALA A 109 4.46 3.27 2.03
C ALA A 109 5.55 4.29 2.42
N LYS A 110 6.24 4.05 3.53
CA LYS A 110 7.38 4.88 3.97
C LYS A 110 8.62 4.02 4.05
N SER A 111 9.72 4.55 3.56
CA SER A 111 11.05 3.97 3.73
C SER A 111 11.43 3.99 5.21
N LYS A 112 12.19 2.99 5.65
CA LYS A 112 12.84 3.03 6.95
C LYS A 112 13.80 4.24 7.05
N PRO A 113 13.66 5.11 8.07
CA PRO A 113 14.55 6.25 8.24
C PRO A 113 16.03 5.81 8.35
N GLY A 114 16.90 6.53 7.65
CA GLY A 114 18.34 6.26 7.62
C GLY A 114 18.77 5.10 6.70
N GLU A 115 17.83 4.44 6.03
CA GLU A 115 18.12 3.41 5.01
C GLU A 115 17.91 3.95 3.58
N ARG A 116 18.18 3.08 2.59
CA ARG A 116 17.86 3.33 1.17
C ARG A 116 16.35 3.57 1.01
N ASN A 117 16.00 4.52 0.16
CA ASN A 117 14.62 4.74 -0.24
C ASN A 117 14.06 3.53 -0.98
N ILE A 118 12.79 3.21 -0.69
CA ILE A 118 12.09 2.13 -1.36
C ILE A 118 11.72 2.51 -2.79
N GLU A 119 11.76 1.54 -3.68
CA GLU A 119 11.16 1.68 -5.01
C GLU A 119 9.76 1.07 -4.99
N THR A 120 8.73 1.87 -5.22
CA THR A 120 7.32 1.41 -5.13
C THR A 120 6.99 0.19 -5.99
N LYS A 121 7.69 -0.01 -7.11
CA LYS A 121 7.52 -1.18 -7.98
C LYS A 121 7.98 -2.50 -7.33
N ASN A 122 8.88 -2.44 -6.34
CA ASN A 122 9.43 -3.63 -5.69
C ASN A 122 8.53 -4.12 -4.56
N ILE A 123 7.60 -3.29 -4.08
CA ILE A 123 6.73 -3.55 -2.93
C ILE A 123 5.31 -3.98 -3.30
N ILE A 124 5.02 -4.05 -4.61
CA ILE A 124 3.75 -4.49 -5.21
C ILE A 124 3.96 -5.80 -5.96
N GLY A 125 2.98 -6.72 -5.92
CA GLY A 125 2.95 -7.96 -6.70
C GLY A 125 4.00 -9.04 -6.38
N PHE A 126 5.16 -8.67 -5.84
CA PHE A 126 6.19 -9.61 -5.37
C PHE A 126 5.81 -10.16 -4.01
N GLU A 127 5.88 -11.47 -3.80
CA GLU A 127 5.57 -12.07 -2.50
C GLU A 127 6.32 -11.36 -1.36
N SER A 128 5.58 -11.02 -0.29
CA SER A 128 6.10 -10.27 0.86
C SER A 128 7.38 -10.85 1.47
N SER A 129 7.57 -12.16 1.36
CA SER A 129 8.75 -12.92 1.77
C SER A 129 10.04 -12.47 1.07
N PHE A 130 9.99 -12.08 -0.21
CA PHE A 130 11.18 -11.67 -0.96
C PHE A 130 11.77 -10.36 -0.46
N ILE A 131 10.91 -9.41 -0.05
CA ILE A 131 11.36 -8.10 0.41
C ILE A 131 12.05 -8.21 1.77
N ASN A 132 11.55 -9.09 2.64
CA ASN A 132 12.16 -9.34 3.94
C ASN A 132 13.60 -9.90 3.80
N LEU A 133 13.89 -10.64 2.72
CA LEU A 133 15.19 -11.26 2.50
C LEU A 133 16.24 -10.30 1.91
N ASP A 134 15.82 -9.31 1.10
CA ASP A 134 16.74 -8.39 0.39
C ASP A 134 16.56 -6.92 0.80
N SER A 135 16.05 -6.69 2.02
CA SER A 135 15.73 -5.35 2.55
C SER A 135 16.92 -4.37 2.52
N THR A 136 18.15 -4.87 2.65
CA THR A 136 19.38 -4.05 2.55
C THR A 136 19.61 -3.45 1.15
N LYS A 137 19.15 -4.10 0.08
CA LYS A 137 19.29 -3.62 -1.30
C LYS A 137 18.04 -2.94 -1.83
N LEU A 138 16.87 -3.40 -1.39
CA LEU A 138 15.57 -2.93 -1.89
C LEU A 138 14.97 -1.80 -1.02
N GLY A 139 15.53 -1.58 0.16
CA GLY A 139 14.93 -0.75 1.19
C GLY A 139 13.83 -1.50 1.94
N THR A 140 13.61 -1.13 3.20
CA THR A 140 12.49 -1.66 3.99
C THR A 140 11.29 -0.74 3.85
N ALA A 141 10.18 -1.27 3.36
CA ALA A 141 8.91 -0.55 3.29
C ALA A 141 8.04 -0.86 4.52
N PHE A 142 7.47 0.18 5.09
CA PHE A 142 6.37 0.05 6.05
C PHE A 142 5.11 0.53 5.35
N PHE A 143 3.99 -0.14 5.57
CA PHE A 143 2.72 0.17 4.92
C PHE A 143 1.74 0.79 5.91
N TRP A 144 0.96 1.74 5.43
CA TRP A 144 -0.13 2.36 6.17
C TRP A 144 -1.38 2.45 5.32
N LEU A 145 -2.52 2.12 5.91
CA LEU A 145 -3.82 2.54 5.42
C LEU A 145 -4.14 3.92 5.98
N THR A 146 -4.46 4.87 5.11
CA THR A 146 -4.74 6.25 5.52
C THR A 146 -6.09 6.69 4.98
N LEU A 147 -6.88 7.32 5.84
CA LEU A 147 -8.13 7.96 5.47
C LEU A 147 -7.98 9.47 5.48
N PHE A 148 -8.34 10.08 4.36
CA PHE A 148 -8.50 11.52 4.23
C PHE A 148 -9.96 11.88 4.02
N GLU A 149 -10.35 13.02 4.56
CA GLU A 149 -11.56 13.74 4.21
C GLU A 149 -11.20 14.83 3.20
N CYS A 150 -11.92 14.90 2.08
CA CYS A 150 -11.81 16.00 1.14
C CYS A 150 -12.84 17.06 1.50
N LYS A 151 -12.38 18.18 2.06
CA LYS A 151 -13.23 19.30 2.46
C LYS A 151 -12.73 20.57 1.79
N GLU A 152 -13.64 21.26 1.09
CA GLU A 152 -13.32 22.53 0.40
C GLU A 152 -12.17 22.41 -0.61
N GLY A 153 -11.92 21.20 -1.12
CA GLY A 153 -10.84 20.91 -2.06
C GLY A 153 -9.48 20.62 -1.42
N GLU A 154 -9.41 20.58 -0.10
CA GLU A 154 -8.21 20.25 0.67
C GLU A 154 -8.31 18.88 1.34
N PHE A 155 -7.16 18.24 1.54
CA PHE A 155 -7.07 16.98 2.28
C PHE A 155 -6.92 17.23 3.77
N ASN A 156 -7.86 16.68 4.55
CA ASN A 156 -7.75 16.55 6.00
C ASN A 156 -7.50 15.08 6.36
N ARG A 157 -6.33 14.76 6.92
CA ARG A 157 -6.03 13.39 7.36
C ARG A 157 -6.80 13.07 8.63
N LEU A 158 -7.69 12.08 8.58
CA LEU A 158 -8.49 11.67 9.73
C LEU A 158 -7.74 10.66 10.60
N TRP A 159 -7.17 9.63 9.98
CA TRP A 159 -6.35 8.65 10.68
C TRP A 159 -5.41 7.95 9.71
N GLU A 160 -4.39 7.33 10.29
CA GLU A 160 -3.43 6.46 9.64
C GLU A 160 -3.27 5.20 10.51
N SER A 161 -3.28 4.02 9.91
CA SER A 161 -3.18 2.74 10.59
C SER A 161 -2.12 1.87 9.92
N GLU A 162 -1.20 1.34 10.71
CA GLU A 162 -0.10 0.51 10.20
C GLU A 162 -0.62 -0.83 9.67
N VAL A 163 -0.06 -1.27 8.56
CA VAL A 163 -0.24 -2.62 8.03
C VAL A 163 1.04 -3.40 8.37
N PRO A 164 0.96 -4.47 9.18
CA PRO A 164 2.15 -5.15 9.69
C PRO A 164 2.74 -6.11 8.66
N ILE A 165 3.19 -5.57 7.53
CA ILE A 165 3.83 -6.26 6.41
C ILE A 165 4.74 -5.30 5.63
N HIS A 166 5.70 -5.84 4.88
CA HIS A 166 6.72 -5.05 4.16
C HIS A 166 6.68 -5.18 2.64
N GLY A 167 5.77 -5.97 2.08
CA GLY A 167 5.74 -6.25 0.65
C GLY A 167 4.53 -7.05 0.20
N GLY A 168 4.43 -7.27 -1.11
CA GLY A 168 3.38 -8.10 -1.71
C GLY A 168 2.03 -7.46 -1.86
N PHE A 169 1.95 -6.12 -1.76
CA PHE A 169 0.67 -5.45 -1.92
C PHE A 169 0.07 -5.75 -3.30
N ASN A 170 -1.19 -6.20 -3.29
CA ASN A 170 -1.92 -6.57 -4.49
C ASN A 170 -3.11 -5.63 -4.69
N SER A 171 -4.04 -5.59 -3.72
CA SER A 171 -5.29 -4.84 -3.87
C SER A 171 -5.84 -4.25 -2.56
N MET A 172 -6.75 -3.29 -2.70
CA MET A 172 -7.51 -2.64 -1.63
C MET A 172 -8.98 -2.63 -2.00
N THR A 173 -9.84 -3.11 -1.11
CA THR A 173 -11.29 -3.18 -1.35
C THR A 173 -12.08 -2.79 -0.10
N ILE A 174 -13.13 -1.99 -0.26
CA ILE A 174 -14.10 -1.75 0.82
C ILE A 174 -15.14 -2.89 0.80
N LYS A 175 -15.27 -3.61 1.91
CA LYS A 175 -16.20 -4.73 2.08
C LYS A 175 -17.15 -4.49 3.25
N THR A 176 -18.16 -5.34 3.34
CA THR A 176 -19.14 -5.32 4.44
C THR A 176 -19.18 -6.69 5.08
N TRP A 177 -18.91 -6.73 6.39
CA TRP A 177 -19.07 -7.92 7.19
C TRP A 177 -20.56 -8.14 7.49
N GLN A 178 -21.14 -9.09 6.78
CA GLN A 178 -22.59 -9.28 6.72
C GLN A 178 -23.24 -9.53 8.07
N HIS A 179 -22.56 -10.23 8.99
CA HIS A 179 -23.12 -10.58 10.30
C HIS A 179 -23.46 -9.38 11.17
N LYS A 180 -22.74 -8.26 11.02
CA LYS A 180 -22.93 -7.04 11.81
C LYS A 180 -23.21 -5.79 10.97
N ASN A 181 -23.29 -5.95 9.65
CA ASN A 181 -23.36 -4.84 8.69
C ASN A 181 -22.23 -3.80 8.89
N THR A 182 -21.04 -4.26 9.29
CA THR A 182 -19.89 -3.40 9.57
C THR A 182 -19.02 -3.28 8.32
N LYS A 183 -18.69 -2.05 7.92
CA LYS A 183 -17.74 -1.81 6.83
C LYS A 183 -16.32 -2.11 7.29
N TYR A 184 -15.52 -2.64 6.38
CA TYR A 184 -14.09 -2.80 6.60
C TYR A 184 -13.33 -2.60 5.30
N VAL A 185 -12.07 -2.18 5.41
CA VAL A 185 -11.15 -2.09 4.26
C VAL A 185 -10.26 -3.32 4.28
N GLU A 186 -10.29 -4.12 3.22
CA GLU A 186 -9.41 -5.26 3.05
C GLU A 186 -8.22 -4.84 2.20
N LEU A 187 -7.01 -5.02 2.74
CA LEU A 187 -5.77 -4.94 1.98
C LEU A 187 -5.23 -6.35 1.77
N ASN A 188 -5.09 -6.76 0.51
CA ASN A 188 -4.60 -8.08 0.12
C ASN A 188 -3.11 -8.02 -0.23
N TYR A 189 -2.37 -9.00 0.27
CA TYR A 189 -0.95 -9.15 0.08
C TYR A 189 -0.57 -10.60 -0.27
N GLU A 190 0.26 -10.78 -1.29
CA GLU A 190 0.85 -12.08 -1.62
C GLU A 190 1.91 -12.48 -0.59
N ASP A 191 1.89 -13.74 -0.15
CA ASP A 191 2.81 -14.30 0.84
C ASP A 191 3.35 -15.68 0.41
N GLY A 192 4.62 -15.67 0.04
CA GLY A 192 5.37 -16.85 -0.38
C GLY A 192 5.64 -17.84 0.75
N ILE A 193 5.74 -17.38 2.00
CA ILE A 193 6.05 -18.26 3.15
C ILE A 193 4.92 -19.26 3.35
N ILE A 194 3.66 -18.81 3.24
CA ILE A 194 2.49 -19.69 3.36
C ILE A 194 2.03 -20.25 2.00
N SER A 195 2.69 -19.82 0.91
CA SER A 195 2.30 -20.07 -0.48
C SER A 195 0.82 -19.74 -0.72
N GLY A 196 0.49 -18.46 -0.56
CA GLY A 196 -0.88 -17.95 -0.64
C GLY A 196 -0.91 -16.45 -0.39
N HIS A 197 -1.94 -15.96 0.32
CA HIS A 197 -2.09 -14.54 0.60
C HIS A 197 -2.54 -14.24 2.03
N ARG A 198 -2.21 -13.03 2.47
CA ARG A 198 -2.69 -12.40 3.71
C ARG A 198 -3.62 -11.25 3.36
N ASN A 199 -4.67 -11.11 4.16
CA ASN A 199 -5.61 -10.00 4.09
C ASN A 199 -5.58 -9.29 5.44
N TYR A 200 -5.19 -8.01 5.44
CA TYR A 200 -5.31 -7.13 6.59
C TYR A 200 -6.65 -6.39 6.48
N ASN A 201 -7.56 -6.72 7.39
CA ASN A 201 -8.93 -6.22 7.38
C ASN A 201 -9.08 -5.15 8.47
N PHE A 202 -9.34 -3.92 8.05
CA PHE A 202 -9.50 -2.75 8.90
C PHE A 202 -10.98 -2.46 9.14
N PHE A 203 -11.53 -2.96 10.25
CA PHE A 203 -12.94 -2.87 10.60
C PHE A 203 -13.31 -1.53 11.23
N LEU A 204 -14.33 -0.88 10.69
CA LEU A 204 -14.76 0.45 11.09
C LEU A 204 -15.85 0.36 12.16
N ILE A 205 -15.53 -0.32 13.27
CA ILE A 205 -16.48 -0.63 14.35
C ILE A 205 -17.07 0.63 15.01
N ASP A 206 -16.30 1.72 15.04
CA ASP A 206 -16.69 3.01 15.63
C ASP A 206 -16.88 4.09 14.53
N GLY A 207 -17.09 3.67 13.28
CA GLY A 207 -17.32 4.55 12.11
C GLY A 207 -16.06 5.03 11.41
N TRP A 208 -16.23 5.73 10.27
CA TRP A 208 -15.12 6.14 9.39
C TRP A 208 -14.12 7.10 10.02
N LYS A 209 -14.54 7.97 10.94
CA LYS A 209 -13.66 9.01 11.51
C LYS A 209 -12.76 8.50 12.64
N LYS A 210 -12.93 7.26 13.09
CA LYS A 210 -12.12 6.65 14.13
C LYS A 210 -11.15 5.63 13.53
N PRO A 211 -9.97 5.44 14.13
CA PRO A 211 -9.06 4.39 13.70
C PRO A 211 -9.76 3.03 13.66
N PRO A 212 -9.56 2.25 12.59
CA PRO A 212 -10.17 0.94 12.45
C PRO A 212 -9.57 -0.10 13.41
N HIS A 213 -10.35 -1.14 13.70
CA HIS A 213 -9.87 -2.36 14.36
C HIS A 213 -9.26 -3.31 13.34
N LEU A 214 -7.98 -3.66 13.49
CA LEU A 214 -7.28 -4.54 12.57
C LEU A 214 -7.54 -6.02 12.91
N LEU A 215 -7.85 -6.82 11.89
CA LEU A 215 -7.84 -8.28 11.95
C LEU A 215 -7.19 -8.84 10.69
N GLU A 216 -6.20 -9.70 10.87
CA GLU A 216 -5.55 -10.42 9.78
C GLU A 216 -6.28 -11.75 9.50
N THR A 217 -6.57 -12.02 8.23
CA THR A 217 -6.97 -13.35 7.71
C THR A 217 -5.98 -13.81 6.65
N TYR A 218 -5.93 -15.11 6.36
CA TYR A 218 -5.01 -15.63 5.34
C TYR A 218 -5.50 -16.97 4.78
N VAL A 219 -5.04 -17.29 3.58
CA VAL A 219 -5.24 -18.58 2.93
C VAL A 219 -3.95 -18.99 2.24
N GLY A 220 -3.45 -20.16 2.56
CA GLY A 220 -2.29 -20.83 1.96
C GLY A 220 -2.43 -22.34 2.08
N ILE A 221 -1.36 -23.09 1.79
CA ILE A 221 -1.40 -24.57 1.65
C ILE A 221 -1.86 -25.27 2.94
N VAL A 222 -1.26 -24.91 4.09
CA VAL A 222 -1.60 -25.43 5.44
C VAL A 222 -1.93 -24.30 6.42
N HIS A 223 -2.31 -23.14 5.89
CA HIS A 223 -2.60 -21.94 6.67
C HIS A 223 -3.96 -21.41 6.24
N LYS A 224 -4.91 -21.34 7.18
CA LYS A 224 -6.20 -20.73 6.90
C LYS A 224 -6.74 -20.04 8.14
N ARG A 225 -7.20 -18.80 7.95
CA ARG A 225 -7.95 -18.03 8.93
C ARG A 225 -9.10 -17.33 8.22
N THR A 226 -10.33 -17.51 8.69
CA THR A 226 -11.54 -16.96 8.06
C THR A 226 -12.37 -16.16 9.03
N LEU A 227 -12.87 -15.01 8.60
CA LEU A 227 -13.82 -14.18 9.36
C LEU A 227 -15.05 -14.99 9.79
N HIS A 228 -15.51 -14.74 11.01
CA HIS A 228 -16.72 -15.34 11.53
C HIS A 228 -17.31 -14.48 12.65
N ASN A 229 -18.52 -14.81 13.11
CA ASN A 229 -19.12 -14.26 14.31
C ASN A 229 -19.15 -15.37 15.36
N VAL A 230 -18.33 -15.29 16.41
CA VAL A 230 -18.19 -16.35 17.41
C VAL A 230 -19.00 -16.04 18.67
N ASN A 231 -18.88 -14.83 19.19
CA ASN A 231 -19.47 -14.46 20.49
C ASN A 231 -20.55 -13.38 20.39
N ASN A 232 -20.85 -12.90 19.17
CA ASN A 232 -21.83 -11.86 18.90
C ASN A 232 -21.54 -10.50 19.56
N ASP A 233 -20.29 -10.19 19.92
CA ASP A 233 -19.89 -8.85 20.33
C ASP A 233 -19.77 -7.89 19.12
N LYS A 234 -19.21 -6.69 19.31
CA LYS A 234 -19.06 -5.69 18.23
C LYS A 234 -17.81 -5.88 17.37
N PHE A 235 -16.85 -6.68 17.82
CA PHE A 235 -15.57 -6.89 17.19
C PHE A 235 -15.64 -8.03 16.18
N PRO A 236 -14.76 -8.02 15.17
CA PRO A 236 -14.73 -9.09 14.20
C PRO A 236 -14.03 -10.31 14.80
N ASP A 237 -14.61 -11.49 14.63
CA ASP A 237 -14.03 -12.76 15.09
C ASP A 237 -13.52 -13.60 13.90
N TYR A 238 -12.87 -14.72 14.19
CA TYR A 238 -12.45 -15.64 13.14
C TYR A 238 -12.32 -17.09 13.64
N TRP A 239 -12.22 -18.01 12.68
CA TRP A 239 -11.71 -19.36 12.89
C TRP A 239 -10.31 -19.50 12.32
N GLU A 240 -9.41 -20.10 13.08
CA GLU A 240 -8.08 -20.53 12.62
C GLU A 240 -8.07 -22.05 12.45
N TYR A 241 -7.71 -22.52 11.26
CA TYR A 241 -7.78 -23.94 10.93
C TYR A 241 -6.43 -24.60 11.15
N ARG A 242 -6.48 -25.82 11.68
CA ARG A 242 -5.32 -26.70 11.81
C ARG A 242 -5.41 -27.80 10.78
N PHE A 243 -4.27 -28.17 10.23
CA PHE A 243 -4.18 -29.17 9.18
C PHE A 243 -3.36 -30.37 9.66
N ASN A 244 -3.70 -31.54 9.12
CA ASN A 244 -2.82 -32.69 9.09
C ASN A 244 -2.34 -32.86 7.65
N GLU A 245 -1.05 -33.10 7.50
CA GLU A 245 -0.39 -33.35 6.22
C GLU A 245 0.17 -34.77 6.23
N ASP A 246 -0.18 -35.54 5.20
CA ASP A 246 0.44 -36.83 4.89
C ASP A 246 0.99 -36.80 3.45
N SER A 247 1.70 -37.84 3.03
CA SER A 247 2.34 -37.89 1.71
C SER A 247 1.37 -37.86 0.52
N LEU A 248 0.06 -37.99 0.76
CA LEU A 248 -0.97 -38.08 -0.27
C LEU A 248 -1.95 -36.90 -0.23
N ARG A 249 -2.13 -36.23 0.91
CA ARG A 249 -3.15 -35.17 1.08
C ARG A 249 -2.96 -34.29 2.30
N ILE A 250 -3.54 -33.10 2.18
CA ILE A 250 -3.74 -32.16 3.28
C ILE A 250 -5.22 -32.19 3.68
N ARG A 251 -5.49 -32.31 4.99
CA ARG A 251 -6.86 -32.26 5.52
C ARG A 251 -6.97 -31.33 6.72
N VAL A 252 -8.10 -30.63 6.82
CA VAL A 252 -8.45 -29.89 8.03
C VAL A 252 -8.63 -30.89 9.17
N ARG A 253 -7.83 -30.74 10.22
CA ARG A 253 -7.92 -31.49 11.47
C ARG A 253 -8.92 -30.87 12.42
N ASP A 254 -8.84 -29.55 12.57
CA ASP A 254 -9.58 -28.80 13.58
C ASP A 254 -9.76 -27.35 13.11
N SER A 255 -10.69 -26.65 13.73
CA SER A 255 -10.89 -25.22 13.58
C SER A 255 -11.07 -24.63 14.98
N ILE A 256 -10.30 -23.60 15.31
CA ILE A 256 -10.32 -22.98 16.64
C ILE A 256 -10.93 -21.59 16.51
N PRO A 257 -12.00 -21.28 17.27
CA PRO A 257 -12.60 -19.96 17.25
C PRO A 257 -11.77 -19.01 18.12
N PHE A 258 -11.58 -17.80 17.63
CA PHE A 258 -10.92 -16.71 18.34
C PHE A 258 -11.81 -15.47 18.30
N TYR A 259 -11.92 -14.80 19.44
CA TYR A 259 -12.70 -13.58 19.61
C TYR A 259 -11.92 -12.54 20.40
N TRP A 260 -12.24 -11.26 20.18
CA TRP A 260 -11.53 -10.16 20.82
C TRP A 260 -11.83 -10.10 22.32
N ASN A 261 -10.80 -9.83 23.12
CA ASN A 261 -10.95 -9.54 24.53
C ASN A 261 -10.51 -8.10 24.81
N GLU A 262 -11.46 -7.20 25.00
CA GLU A 262 -11.20 -5.77 25.22
C GLU A 262 -10.29 -5.49 26.42
N LYS A 263 -10.38 -6.28 27.50
CA LYS A 263 -9.54 -6.08 28.68
C LYS A 263 -8.08 -6.48 28.43
N LYS A 264 -7.87 -7.53 27.65
CA LYS A 264 -6.53 -8.06 27.34
C LYS A 264 -5.93 -7.43 26.09
N GLN A 265 -6.73 -6.81 25.22
CA GLN A 265 -6.34 -6.34 23.90
C GLN A 265 -5.68 -7.46 23.07
N LEU A 266 -6.30 -8.65 23.12
CA LEU A 266 -5.83 -9.85 22.43
C LEU A 266 -7.03 -10.66 21.96
N TYR A 267 -6.86 -11.42 20.88
CA TYR A 267 -7.83 -12.46 20.57
C TYR A 267 -7.51 -13.69 21.39
N VAL A 268 -8.56 -14.26 21.98
CA VAL A 268 -8.48 -15.41 22.89
C VAL A 268 -9.41 -16.50 22.41
N THR A 269 -9.17 -17.72 22.90
CA THR A 269 -10.02 -18.87 22.67
C THR A 269 -10.30 -19.60 23.98
N ASN A 270 -11.46 -20.27 24.06
CA ASN A 270 -11.82 -21.13 25.18
C ASN A 270 -11.23 -22.55 25.07
N VAL A 271 -10.66 -22.91 23.92
CA VAL A 271 -10.06 -24.23 23.69
C VAL A 271 -8.78 -24.41 24.52
N ASN A 272 -7.95 -23.37 24.60
CA ASN A 272 -6.72 -23.38 25.39
C ASN A 272 -6.34 -21.95 25.81
N SER A 273 -6.20 -21.71 27.11
CA SER A 273 -5.91 -20.37 27.66
C SER A 273 -4.54 -19.80 27.26
N ARG A 274 -3.62 -20.65 26.79
CA ARG A 274 -2.30 -20.22 26.27
C ARG A 274 -2.34 -19.82 24.80
N TRP A 275 -3.45 -20.07 24.11
CA TRP A 275 -3.61 -19.68 22.72
C TRP A 275 -4.25 -18.30 22.64
N TRP A 276 -3.41 -17.34 22.26
CA TRP A 276 -3.82 -15.97 21.99
C TRP A 276 -3.07 -15.45 20.76
N ARG A 277 -3.56 -14.36 20.20
CA ARG A 277 -3.01 -13.71 19.02
C ARG A 277 -3.09 -12.19 19.21
N LYS A 278 -2.13 -11.47 18.63
CA LYS A 278 -2.06 -10.00 18.62
C LYS A 278 -2.68 -9.42 17.36
N TYR A 279 -3.13 -8.17 17.48
CA TYR A 279 -3.52 -7.23 16.42
C TYR A 279 -3.47 -5.85 17.07
#